data_AF-A0A133YWE3-F1
#
_entry.id   AF-A0A133YWE3-F1
#
_cell.length_a   1.000
_cell.length_b   1.000
_cell.length_c   1.000
_cell.angle_alpha   90.00
_cell.angle_beta   90.00
_cell.angle_gamma   90.00
#
_symmetry.space_group_name_H-M   'P 1'
#
loop_
_entity.id
_entity.type
_entity.pdbx_description
1 polymer ?
#
loop_
_entity_poly.entity_id
_entity_poly.type
_entity_poly.pdbx_seq_one_letter_code
_entity_poly.pdbx_strand_id
1 'polypeptide(L)'
;MNMKNIICLISFILLGIGCQKQNPHNKIMFKCVIFPTGMNSETYLIKMFEYGQLEVSYGIKTSDSEDEYFNKIINKKKITLSEGDFKIIKVLNSKLSGLNSIQKDEVRKGGWEIFLMSNGKKYHFYYGEYSSTSLGLLIEQIIKISPIKLNLHSWS
;
A
#
# COMPACT_ATOMS: atom_id res chain seq x y z
N MET A 1 43.32 -29.19 -20.60
CA MET A 1 42.30 -28.90 -19.57
C MET A 1 40.94 -29.13 -20.20
N ASN A 2 40.25 -30.22 -19.82
CA ASN A 2 39.11 -30.74 -20.60
C ASN A 2 37.86 -29.86 -20.46
N MET A 3 37.26 -29.54 -21.61
CA MET A 3 36.11 -28.65 -21.81
C MET A 3 34.85 -29.04 -21.00
N LYS A 4 34.80 -30.29 -20.51
CA LYS A 4 33.72 -30.80 -19.64
C LYS A 4 33.74 -30.22 -18.23
N ASN A 5 34.89 -29.75 -17.72
CA ASN A 5 34.99 -29.23 -16.36
C ASN A 5 34.53 -27.76 -16.24
N ILE A 6 34.47 -27.03 -17.35
CA ILE A 6 34.00 -25.62 -17.37
C ILE A 6 32.47 -25.55 -17.33
N ILE A 7 31.79 -26.53 -17.94
CA ILE A 7 30.31 -26.56 -18.01
C ILE A 7 29.70 -26.83 -16.63
N CYS A 8 30.34 -27.62 -15.76
CA CYS A 8 29.86 -27.85 -14.40
C CYS A 8 29.96 -26.63 -13.48
N LEU A 9 30.87 -25.69 -13.74
CA LEU A 9 31.06 -24.51 -12.88
C LEU A 9 29.99 -23.42 -13.13
N ILE A 10 29.43 -23.37 -14.34
CA ILE A 10 28.42 -22.38 -14.73
C ILE A 10 27.01 -22.77 -14.23
N SER A 11 26.74 -24.06 -14.07
CA SER A 11 25.46 -24.57 -13.56
C SER A 11 25.16 -24.21 -12.11
N PHE A 12 26.17 -23.91 -11.29
CA PHE A 12 25.99 -23.56 -9.88
C PHE A 12 25.67 -22.08 -9.65
N ILE A 13 25.91 -21.21 -10.63
CA ILE A 13 25.70 -19.76 -10.49
C ILE A 13 24.23 -19.38 -10.77
N LEU A 14 23.45 -20.24 -11.46
CA LEU A 14 22.06 -19.95 -11.82
C LEU A 14 21.01 -20.34 -10.76
N LEU A 15 21.41 -20.93 -9.63
CA LEU A 15 20.49 -21.23 -8.51
C LEU A 15 20.38 -20.07 -7.49
N GLY A 16 21.04 -18.94 -7.75
CA GLY A 16 20.98 -17.73 -6.93
C GLY A 16 19.76 -16.83 -7.21
N ILE A 17 18.74 -17.29 -7.93
CA ILE A 17 17.48 -16.55 -8.06
C ILE A 17 16.79 -16.63 -6.70
N GLY A 18 16.97 -15.57 -5.92
CA GLY A 18 16.52 -15.45 -4.54
C GLY A 18 15.06 -15.87 -4.40
N CYS A 19 14.86 -17.03 -3.76
CA CYS A 19 13.70 -17.22 -2.92
C CYS A 19 13.72 -16.08 -1.90
N GLN A 20 12.96 -15.01 -2.15
CA GLN A 20 12.62 -14.05 -1.11
C GLN A 20 11.94 -14.85 0.00
N LYS A 21 12.71 -15.24 1.02
CA LYS A 21 12.18 -15.81 2.25
C LYS A 21 11.16 -14.80 2.76
N GLN A 22 9.88 -15.14 2.63
CA GLN A 22 8.82 -14.37 3.28
C GLN A 22 9.10 -14.49 4.78
N ASN A 23 9.50 -13.38 5.39
CA ASN A 23 9.75 -13.32 6.82
C ASN A 23 8.38 -13.38 7.53
N PRO A 24 8.07 -14.46 8.27
CA PRO A 24 6.77 -14.63 8.92
C PRO A 24 6.48 -13.59 10.01
N HIS A 25 7.48 -12.78 10.39
CA HIS A 25 7.36 -11.70 11.38
C HIS A 25 7.24 -10.29 10.77
N ASN A 26 7.02 -10.15 9.46
CA ASN A 26 6.89 -8.82 8.86
C ASN A 26 5.56 -8.17 9.28
N LYS A 27 5.60 -7.29 10.28
CA LYS A 27 4.44 -6.59 10.81
C LYS A 27 3.97 -5.50 9.85
N ILE A 28 2.67 -5.22 9.87
CA ILE A 28 2.07 -4.11 9.11
C ILE A 28 2.47 -2.80 9.81
N MET A 29 3.13 -1.92 9.06
CA MET A 29 3.51 -0.57 9.49
C MET A 29 2.31 0.39 9.37
N PHE A 30 1.55 0.29 8.27
CA PHE A 30 0.26 0.97 8.13
C PHE A 30 -0.67 0.23 7.16
N LYS A 31 -1.98 0.48 7.31
CA LYS A 31 -3.05 0.00 6.43
C LYS A 31 -3.80 1.22 5.90
N CYS A 32 -3.99 1.30 4.58
CA CYS A 32 -4.71 2.40 3.94
C CYS A 32 -5.80 1.82 3.04
N VAL A 33 -7.00 2.38 3.10
CA VAL A 33 -8.11 2.04 2.21
C VAL A 33 -8.52 3.29 1.47
N ILE A 34 -8.65 3.20 0.16
CA ILE A 34 -9.06 4.29 -0.72
C ILE A 34 -10.26 3.81 -1.53
N PHE A 35 -11.38 4.51 -1.44
CA PHE A 35 -12.61 4.11 -2.12
C PHE A 35 -13.47 5.31 -2.53
N PRO A 36 -14.28 5.19 -3.60
CA PRO A 36 -15.17 6.26 -4.03
C PRO A 36 -16.31 6.46 -3.02
N THR A 37 -16.64 7.72 -2.74
CA THR A 37 -17.75 8.04 -1.83
C THR A 37 -19.09 7.59 -2.40
N GLY A 38 -19.91 6.95 -1.56
CA GLY A 38 -21.25 6.48 -1.94
C GLY A 38 -21.26 5.24 -2.83
N MET A 39 -20.10 4.61 -3.07
CA MET A 39 -19.98 3.39 -3.86
C MET A 39 -19.10 2.35 -3.16
N ASN A 40 -19.41 1.08 -3.37
CA ASN A 40 -18.63 -0.03 -2.82
C ASN A 40 -17.66 -0.65 -3.84
N SER A 41 -17.80 -0.28 -5.11
CA SER A 41 -16.87 -0.68 -6.17
C SER A 41 -15.57 0.12 -6.10
N GLU A 42 -14.57 -0.33 -6.86
CA GLU A 42 -13.30 0.39 -7.05
C GLU A 42 -12.51 0.70 -5.78
N THR A 43 -12.55 -0.20 -4.80
CA THR A 43 -11.82 -0.02 -3.54
C THR A 43 -10.40 -0.54 -3.65
N TYR A 44 -9.46 0.23 -3.12
CA TYR A 44 -8.05 -0.15 -2.98
C TYR A 44 -7.71 -0.35 -1.51
N LEU A 45 -7.09 -1.48 -1.19
CA LEU A 45 -6.48 -1.74 0.11
C LEU A 45 -4.98 -1.80 -0.07
N ILE A 46 -4.27 -0.94 0.65
CA ILE A 46 -2.82 -0.88 0.68
C ILE A 46 -2.35 -1.32 2.08
N LYS A 47 -1.39 -2.24 2.11
CA LYS A 47 -0.67 -2.64 3.32
C LYS A 47 0.81 -2.42 3.10
N MET A 48 1.41 -1.62 3.97
CA MET A 48 2.86 -1.42 4.00
C MET A 48 3.42 -2.16 5.19
N PHE A 49 4.49 -2.93 4.97
CA PHE A 49 5.11 -3.74 6.00
C PHE A 49 6.49 -3.18 6.41
N GLU A 50 6.94 -3.52 7.62
CA GLU A 50 8.17 -2.99 8.24
C GLU A 50 9.47 -3.32 7.50
N TYR A 51 9.47 -4.33 6.63
CA TYR A 51 10.62 -4.69 5.78
C TYR A 51 10.49 -4.24 4.32
N GLY A 52 9.76 -3.16 4.05
CA GLY A 52 9.73 -2.56 2.72
C GLY A 52 8.82 -3.27 1.71
N GLN A 53 8.01 -4.24 2.16
CA GLN A 53 7.02 -4.87 1.28
C GLN A 53 5.77 -4.00 1.20
N LEU A 54 5.26 -3.81 -0.02
CA LEU A 54 4.01 -3.12 -0.32
C LEU A 54 3.05 -4.11 -0.98
N GLU A 55 1.90 -4.33 -0.35
CA GLU A 55 0.80 -5.14 -0.89
C GLU A 55 -0.38 -4.24 -1.22
N VAL A 56 -0.88 -4.34 -2.46
CA VAL A 56 -2.05 -3.59 -2.93
C VAL A 56 -3.07 -4.57 -3.48
N SER A 57 -4.31 -4.46 -3.00
CA SER A 57 -5.47 -5.19 -3.47
C SER A 57 -6.49 -4.21 -4.03
N TYR A 58 -7.17 -4.62 -5.10
CA TYR A 58 -8.26 -3.89 -5.76
C TYR A 58 -9.49 -4.78 -5.82
N GLY A 59 -10.67 -4.24 -5.50
CA GLY A 59 -11.89 -5.04 -5.43
C GLY A 59 -13.14 -4.26 -5.05
N ILE A 60 -14.14 -5.02 -4.62
CA ILE A 60 -15.46 -4.53 -4.17
C ILE A 60 -15.51 -4.67 -2.66
N LYS A 61 -15.73 -3.56 -1.93
CA LYS A 61 -15.77 -3.57 -0.47
C LYS A 61 -17.04 -4.19 0.09
N THR A 62 -16.93 -4.76 1.29
CA THR A 62 -18.12 -5.08 2.10
C THR A 62 -18.78 -3.77 2.55
N SER A 63 -20.10 -3.80 2.76
CA SER A 63 -20.84 -2.65 3.26
C SER A 63 -20.45 -2.29 4.70
N ASP A 64 -20.00 -3.26 5.51
CA ASP A 64 -20.20 -3.20 6.97
C ASP A 64 -18.99 -3.51 7.87
N SER A 65 -17.76 -3.72 7.38
CA SER A 65 -16.64 -3.98 8.32
C SER A 65 -15.28 -3.38 7.94
N GLU A 66 -14.58 -2.85 8.96
CA GLU A 66 -13.19 -2.41 8.90
C GLU A 66 -12.18 -3.58 8.83
N ASP A 67 -12.62 -4.79 9.21
CA ASP A 67 -11.76 -5.97 9.36
C ASP A 67 -11.64 -6.77 8.05
N GLU A 68 -12.75 -6.93 7.31
CA GLU A 68 -12.80 -7.54 5.99
C GLU A 68 -13.20 -6.52 4.93
N TYR A 69 -12.22 -5.76 4.44
CA TYR A 69 -12.46 -4.68 3.48
C TYR A 69 -12.96 -5.11 2.11
N PHE A 70 -13.03 -6.41 1.77
CA PHE A 70 -13.48 -6.86 0.46
C PHE A 70 -14.48 -7.99 0.55
N ASN A 71 -15.60 -7.83 -0.14
CA ASN A 71 -16.48 -8.94 -0.52
C ASN A 71 -15.84 -9.75 -1.65
N LYS A 72 -15.17 -9.05 -2.59
CA LYS A 72 -14.48 -9.68 -3.72
C LYS A 72 -13.19 -8.96 -4.06
N ILE A 73 -12.07 -9.68 -4.05
CA ILE A 73 -10.78 -9.20 -4.57
C ILE A 73 -10.70 -9.50 -6.06
N ILE A 74 -10.49 -8.47 -6.87
CA ILE A 74 -10.35 -8.58 -8.34
C ILE A 74 -8.89 -8.73 -8.71
N ASN A 75 -8.01 -7.96 -8.07
CA ASN A 75 -6.58 -7.99 -8.34
C ASN A 75 -5.81 -7.79 -7.03
N LYS A 76 -4.66 -8.46 -6.90
CA LYS A 76 -3.77 -8.33 -5.76
C LYS A 76 -2.33 -8.45 -6.24
N LYS A 77 -1.49 -7.48 -5.87
CA LYS A 77 -0.06 -7.50 -6.17
C LYS A 77 0.75 -7.12 -4.94
N LYS A 78 1.94 -7.71 -4.84
CA LYS A 78 2.91 -7.45 -3.77
C LYS A 78 4.28 -7.20 -4.40
N ILE A 79 4.95 -6.14 -3.96
CA ILE A 79 6.31 -5.80 -4.38
C ILE A 79 7.19 -5.52 -3.16
N THR A 80 8.50 -5.58 -3.36
CA THR A 80 9.48 -5.04 -2.41
C THR A 80 9.91 -3.67 -2.95
N LEU A 81 9.80 -2.64 -2.11
CA LEU A 81 10.18 -1.28 -2.50
C LEU A 81 11.70 -1.14 -2.61
N SER A 82 12.13 -0.17 -3.41
CA SER A 82 13.51 0.32 -3.37
C SER A 82 13.81 0.90 -1.98
N GLU A 83 15.08 0.88 -1.57
CA GLU A 83 15.49 1.47 -0.29
C GLU A 83 15.12 2.96 -0.20
N GLY A 84 15.27 3.70 -1.31
CA GLY A 84 14.91 5.11 -1.41
C GLY A 84 13.42 5.36 -1.16
N ASP A 85 12.54 4.66 -1.89
CA ASP A 85 11.10 4.79 -1.72
C ASP A 85 10.65 4.38 -0.33
N PHE A 86 11.23 3.30 0.19
CA PHE A 86 10.91 2.82 1.53
C PHE A 86 11.32 3.83 2.62
N LYS A 87 12.50 4.45 2.48
CA LYS A 87 12.97 5.50 3.40
C LYS A 87 12.04 6.71 3.39
N ILE A 88 11.59 7.16 2.21
CA ILE A 88 10.64 8.28 2.09
C ILE A 88 9.33 7.94 2.83
N ILE A 89 8.76 6.75 2.57
CA ILE A 89 7.55 6.29 3.24
C ILE A 89 7.73 6.26 4.77
N LYS A 90 8.84 5.72 5.28
CA LYS A 90 9.10 5.69 6.74
C LYS A 90 9.15 7.09 7.35
N VAL A 91 9.81 8.04 6.68
CA VAL A 91 9.92 9.43 7.17
C VAL A 91 8.56 10.12 7.18
N LEU A 92 7.73 9.92 6.15
CA LEU A 92 6.38 10.48 6.12
C LEU A 92 5.48 9.85 7.18
N ASN A 93 5.53 8.52 7.33
CA ASN A 93 4.74 7.79 8.32
C ASN A 93 5.13 8.13 9.78
N SER A 94 6.42 8.34 10.07
CA SER A 94 6.86 8.68 11.42
C SER A 94 6.34 10.05 11.88
N LYS A 95 6.20 11.01 10.95
CA LYS A 95 5.62 12.34 11.24
C LYS A 95 4.14 12.29 11.63
N LEU A 96 3.42 11.22 11.27
CA LEU A 96 2.03 11.05 11.67
C LEU A 96 1.88 10.80 13.18
N SER A 97 2.91 10.31 13.87
CA SER A 97 2.86 10.07 15.32
C SER A 97 2.54 11.34 16.13
N GLY A 98 2.93 12.52 15.63
CA GLY A 98 2.63 13.82 16.25
C GLY A 98 1.25 14.40 15.91
N LEU A 99 0.48 13.77 15.01
CA LEU A 99 -0.84 14.24 14.61
C LEU A 99 -1.93 13.61 15.47
N ASN A 100 -3.04 14.32 15.71
CA ASN A 100 -4.23 13.71 16.30
C ASN A 100 -4.97 12.87 15.25
N SER A 101 -5.76 11.89 15.73
CA SER A 101 -6.69 11.16 14.85
C SER A 101 -7.62 12.15 14.16
N ILE A 102 -7.96 11.84 12.91
CA ILE A 102 -8.92 12.62 12.12
C ILE A 102 -10.09 11.69 11.83
N GLN A 103 -11.29 12.14 12.18
CA GLN A 103 -12.52 11.44 11.88
C GLN A 103 -13.46 12.42 11.18
N LYS A 104 -13.98 12.03 10.02
CA LYS A 104 -14.97 12.81 9.29
C LYS A 104 -16.31 12.10 9.38
N ASP A 105 -17.30 12.83 9.87
CA ASP A 105 -18.67 12.31 9.99
C ASP A 105 -19.54 12.70 8.79
N GLU A 106 -19.12 13.69 8.00
CA GLU A 106 -19.87 14.18 6.84
C GLU A 106 -19.40 13.54 5.53
N VAL A 107 -20.36 12.98 4.78
CA VAL A 107 -20.17 12.36 3.46
C VAL A 107 -20.22 13.43 2.36
N ARG A 108 -19.11 13.63 1.64
CA ARG A 108 -19.03 14.56 0.50
C ARG A 108 -19.51 13.85 -0.75
N LYS A 109 -20.50 14.42 -1.45
CA LYS A 109 -20.94 13.88 -2.75
C LYS A 109 -19.83 14.03 -3.78
N GLY A 110 -19.49 12.93 -4.45
CA GLY A 110 -18.46 12.90 -5.49
C GLY A 110 -17.06 13.07 -4.91
N GLY A 111 -16.27 11.99 -4.88
CA GLY A 111 -14.90 12.04 -4.38
C GLY A 111 -14.38 10.66 -3.98
N TRP A 112 -13.19 10.67 -3.40
CA TRP A 112 -12.53 9.49 -2.86
C TRP A 112 -12.26 9.70 -1.38
N GLU A 113 -12.67 8.73 -0.58
CA GLU A 113 -12.38 8.66 0.84
C GLU A 113 -11.13 7.84 1.10
N ILE A 114 -10.40 8.26 2.12
CA ILE A 114 -9.18 7.61 2.57
C ILE A 114 -9.32 7.29 4.04
N PHE A 115 -9.18 6.01 4.37
CA PHE A 115 -9.01 5.52 5.73
C PHE A 115 -7.58 5.02 5.91
N LEU A 116 -6.77 5.78 6.65
CA LEU A 116 -5.41 5.40 7.01
C LEU A 116 -5.35 5.02 8.49
N MET A 117 -4.80 3.85 8.77
CA MET A 117 -4.45 3.41 10.12
C MET A 117 -2.95 3.27 10.24
N SER A 118 -2.36 4.04 11.15
CA SER A 118 -0.92 4.04 11.41
C SER A 118 -0.65 4.38 12.87
N ASN A 119 0.28 3.65 13.50
CA ASN A 119 0.69 3.85 14.90
C ASN A 119 -0.50 3.90 15.89
N GLY A 120 -1.53 3.07 15.66
CA GLY A 120 -2.74 3.03 16.49
C GLY A 120 -3.70 4.21 16.30
N LYS A 121 -3.40 5.16 15.39
CA LYS A 121 -4.26 6.30 15.06
C LYS A 121 -5.02 6.05 13.76
N LYS A 122 -6.23 6.59 13.70
CA LYS A 122 -7.11 6.54 12.53
C LYS A 122 -7.18 7.94 11.89
N TYR A 123 -7.07 7.99 10.58
CA TYR A 123 -7.22 9.20 9.78
C TYR A 123 -8.23 8.92 8.67
N HIS A 124 -9.36 9.61 8.72
CA HIS A 124 -10.41 9.56 7.71
C HIS A 124 -10.59 10.94 7.09
N PHE A 125 -10.32 11.05 5.79
CA PHE A 125 -10.30 12.31 5.05
C PHE A 125 -10.55 12.07 3.56
N TYR A 126 -10.80 13.15 2.81
CA TYR A 126 -10.98 13.06 1.35
C TYR A 126 -9.65 13.19 0.61
N TYR A 127 -9.52 12.48 -0.51
CA TYR A 127 -8.39 12.67 -1.42
C TYR A 127 -8.29 14.14 -1.89
N GLY A 128 -7.07 14.67 -1.89
CA GLY A 128 -6.79 16.08 -2.15
C GLY A 128 -6.86 16.98 -0.91
N GLU A 129 -7.56 16.58 0.16
CA GLU A 129 -7.41 17.24 1.46
C GLU A 129 -6.02 16.96 2.02
N TYR A 130 -5.44 17.93 2.73
CA TYR A 130 -4.13 17.81 3.38
C TYR A 130 -2.94 17.51 2.43
N SER A 131 -3.06 17.84 1.14
CA SER A 131 -2.05 17.58 0.10
C SER A 131 -0.64 18.12 0.40
N SER A 132 -0.55 19.22 1.16
CA SER A 132 0.73 19.82 1.57
C SER A 132 1.29 19.27 2.90
N THR A 133 0.57 18.36 3.56
CA THR A 133 0.96 17.78 4.86
C THR A 133 1.65 16.43 4.68
N SER A 134 2.25 15.90 5.75
CA SER A 134 2.84 14.54 5.72
C SER A 134 1.80 13.45 5.43
N LEU A 135 0.53 13.69 5.77
CA LEU A 135 -0.58 12.76 5.50
C LEU A 135 -0.85 12.67 3.99
N GLY A 136 -1.07 13.81 3.33
CA GLY A 136 -1.29 13.87 1.89
C GLY A 136 -0.08 13.39 1.10
N LEU A 137 1.13 13.84 1.47
CA LEU A 137 2.38 13.41 0.82
C LEU A 137 2.62 11.89 0.93
N LEU A 138 2.19 11.26 2.03
CA LEU A 138 2.26 9.80 2.16
C LEU A 138 1.35 9.11 1.14
N ILE A 139 0.12 9.59 0.97
CA ILE A 139 -0.84 9.05 -0.01
C ILE A 139 -0.31 9.21 -1.44
N GLU A 140 0.19 10.39 -1.80
CA GLU A 140 0.77 10.64 -3.13
C GLU A 140 1.94 9.70 -3.42
N GLN A 141 2.82 9.50 -2.43
CA GLN A 141 3.94 8.57 -2.59
C GLN A 141 3.45 7.13 -2.77
N ILE A 142 2.42 6.70 -2.03
CA ILE A 142 1.81 5.37 -2.20
C ILE A 142 1.22 5.20 -3.60
N ILE A 143 0.47 6.18 -4.09
CA ILE A 143 -0.12 6.16 -5.44
C ILE A 143 0.98 6.01 -6.49
N LYS A 144 2.05 6.80 -6.38
CA LYS A 144 3.18 6.80 -7.30
C LYS A 144 3.88 5.43 -7.40
N ILE A 145 4.10 4.77 -6.26
CA ILE A 145 4.89 3.52 -6.20
C ILE A 145 4.03 2.25 -6.28
N SER A 146 2.70 2.39 -6.35
CA SER A 146 1.79 1.26 -6.27
C SER A 146 1.97 0.29 -7.45
N PRO A 147 2.02 -1.04 -7.20
CA PRO A 147 2.07 -2.05 -8.27
C PRO A 147 0.75 -2.24 -9.02
N ILE A 148 -0.34 -1.65 -8.51
CA ILE A 148 -1.64 -1.54 -9.18
C ILE A 148 -1.89 -0.06 -9.42
N LYS A 149 -2.23 0.34 -10.65
CA LYS A 149 -2.58 1.73 -10.93
C LYS A 149 -3.85 2.11 -10.16
N LEU A 150 -3.74 3.10 -9.27
CA LEU A 150 -4.89 3.69 -8.57
C LEU A 150 -5.52 4.73 -9.48
N ASN A 151 -6.78 4.51 -9.90
CA ASN A 151 -7.49 5.41 -10.78
C ASN A 151 -8.47 6.30 -10.00
N LEU A 152 -7.92 7.31 -9.32
CA LEU A 152 -8.69 8.24 -8.49
C LEU A 152 -9.29 9.38 -9.32
N HIS A 153 -10.23 9.04 -10.20
CA HIS A 153 -10.88 9.98 -11.11
C HIS A 153 -12.02 10.74 -10.42
N SER A 154 -12.30 11.96 -10.87
CA SER A 154 -13.47 12.71 -10.40
C SER A 154 -14.70 12.25 -11.17
N TRP A 155 -15.82 12.09 -10.46
CA TRP A 155 -17.13 11.85 -11.06
C TRP A 155 -17.79 13.21 -11.34
N SER A 156 -18.17 13.44 -12.60
CA SER A 156 -18.94 14.61 -13.05
C SER A 156 -20.42 14.45 -12.72
#